data_AF-A0A514CCY0-F1
#
_entry.id   AF-A0A514CCY0-F1
#
_cell.length_a   1.000
_cell.length_b   1.000
_cell.length_c   1.000
_cell.angle_alpha   90.00
_cell.angle_beta   90.00
_cell.angle_gamma   90.00
#
_symmetry.space_group_name_H-M   'P 1'
#
loop_
_entity.id
_entity.type
_entity.pdbx_description
1 polymer ?
#
loop_
_entity_poly.entity_id
_entity_poly.type
_entity_poly.pdbx_seq_one_letter_code
_entity_poly.pdbx_strand_id
1 'polypeptide(L)'
;MNFKVVKFKHVVLGLFFFVAVTETLAQTGIGTQSPDESAVLDVSSTTKGVLIPRLALTSTTSPAPLSANVAGMIVYNTATAGTAPENVTPGFYYNDGSAWVRVADVSSQDMRFVGTNNHITKDAGIGSNGTDAGTGNNNIFIGQNTGTVDADWSNRILIGQDAGQDAQANGLIAIGQSAGEKLGSGMDVDTSPGLYIGHFAGSTTFNDQGPSHNTIIGQSAGRMGVFENSIMLGDSAGYNADGHDNILIGKGAGKSTTGDNNIVIGNGTEVAPAPGLSINQLNIGNWIYGDDGVIGIGTTAPKSRLDVNGYVKLGSEDLKSTSGSDADREGMIRYGPNKTFQYHNDTDWVTMASTTDADITKDAWVDDPANDMVKLGTLSDGITARTAGTEFVAKDDGRVGIGTSNPVWELDVRGSRAIGQFKRITSGATNTSAGFLFTRARGMIGSEADIQAGDFLGKLLFRGRTGGADVDYATMAFVAKSTTAEDGRYAFFTGGAAFEDSELMTILSPSGNVGINKVNPLNKLVVKGEDNPPTSGVVSEGTNATLRVDGSGHNLDFGTYSISPWGGGIFNRMVMEVLLACLWC
;
A
#
# COMPACT_ATOMS: atom_id res chain seq x y z
N MET A 1 -92.18 133.31 -63.47
CA MET A 1 -92.62 132.07 -64.17
C MET A 1 -92.71 130.95 -63.12
N ASN A 2 -93.68 130.03 -63.23
CA ASN A 2 -93.98 128.96 -62.25
C ASN A 2 -92.83 127.90 -62.17
N PHE A 3 -92.66 127.02 -61.15
CA PHE A 3 -93.61 126.13 -60.46
C PHE A 3 -93.14 125.56 -59.06
N LYS A 4 -94.10 125.44 -58.12
CA LYS A 4 -94.42 124.43 -57.04
C LYS A 4 -93.42 123.70 -56.07
N VAL A 5 -93.69 123.85 -54.74
CA VAL A 5 -93.97 122.89 -53.57
C VAL A 5 -92.96 121.71 -53.28
N VAL A 6 -92.58 121.26 -52.05
CA VAL A 6 -93.28 120.70 -50.83
C VAL A 6 -92.44 120.84 -49.50
N LYS A 7 -93.00 120.58 -48.30
CA LYS A 7 -92.46 120.82 -46.91
C LYS A 7 -92.21 119.53 -46.04
N PHE A 8 -91.33 119.55 -45.01
CA PHE A 8 -91.64 119.38 -43.53
C PHE A 8 -90.44 119.50 -42.53
N LYS A 9 -90.46 118.95 -41.27
CA LYS A 9 -89.75 119.50 -40.05
C LYS A 9 -89.67 118.57 -38.77
N HIS A 10 -88.72 118.82 -37.83
CA HIS A 10 -88.61 118.44 -36.36
C HIS A 10 -87.65 117.28 -35.88
N VAL A 11 -87.23 117.07 -34.58
CA VAL A 11 -86.61 117.92 -33.49
C VAL A 11 -86.15 117.12 -32.19
N VAL A 12 -85.13 117.58 -31.40
CA VAL A 12 -84.79 117.32 -29.92
C VAL A 12 -84.22 115.94 -29.41
N LEU A 13 -83.54 115.72 -28.23
CA LEU A 13 -82.40 116.36 -27.48
C LEU A 13 -81.96 115.62 -26.13
N GLY A 14 -80.65 115.38 -25.85
CA GLY A 14 -79.96 115.26 -24.49
C GLY A 14 -80.10 113.99 -23.59
N LEU A 15 -79.31 113.67 -22.52
CA LEU A 15 -77.99 114.12 -21.94
C LEU A 15 -77.52 113.23 -20.70
N PHE A 16 -76.23 113.25 -20.27
CA PHE A 16 -75.59 113.00 -18.91
C PHE A 16 -74.86 111.68 -18.41
N PHE A 17 -73.60 111.88 -17.93
CA PHE A 17 -72.79 111.27 -16.81
C PHE A 17 -71.91 109.97 -16.87
N PHE A 18 -71.06 109.80 -15.84
CA PHE A 18 -69.65 109.28 -15.86
C PHE A 18 -69.29 108.38 -14.63
N VAL A 19 -68.53 107.27 -14.79
CA VAL A 19 -68.02 106.38 -13.70
C VAL A 19 -66.63 105.78 -14.07
N ALA A 20 -65.81 105.45 -13.06
CA ALA A 20 -64.40 105.02 -13.14
C ALA A 20 -64.14 103.50 -13.32
N VAL A 21 -62.89 103.13 -13.60
CA VAL A 21 -62.41 101.74 -13.83
C VAL A 21 -61.15 101.45 -12.99
N THR A 22 -61.03 100.22 -12.47
CA THR A 22 -59.80 99.66 -11.89
C THR A 22 -59.32 98.47 -12.73
N GLU A 23 -58.04 98.41 -13.05
CA GLU A 23 -57.41 97.36 -13.86
C GLU A 23 -57.55 95.96 -13.22
N THR A 24 -58.12 95.01 -13.96
CA THR A 24 -58.15 93.58 -13.59
C THR A 24 -57.15 92.80 -14.45
N LEU A 25 -56.27 92.02 -13.84
CA LEU A 25 -55.31 91.18 -14.57
C LEU A 25 -56.04 90.14 -15.44
N ALA A 26 -55.66 90.07 -16.72
CA ALA A 26 -56.40 89.37 -17.78
C ALA A 26 -56.12 87.85 -17.85
N GLN A 27 -56.11 87.15 -16.72
CA GLN A 27 -56.05 85.69 -16.68
C GLN A 27 -57.45 85.10 -16.97
N THR A 28 -57.53 84.14 -17.90
CA THR A 28 -58.81 83.59 -18.36
C THR A 28 -59.19 82.35 -17.57
N GLY A 29 -60.00 82.53 -16.53
CA GLY A 29 -60.67 81.43 -15.84
C GLY A 29 -61.96 81.01 -16.54
N ILE A 30 -62.08 79.73 -16.91
CA ILE A 30 -63.32 79.14 -17.42
C ILE A 30 -63.80 78.10 -16.41
N GLY A 31 -64.88 78.42 -15.69
CA GLY A 31 -65.46 77.53 -14.67
C GLY A 31 -64.80 77.60 -13.28
N THR A 32 -63.75 78.42 -13.11
CA THR A 32 -63.16 78.78 -11.81
C THR A 32 -63.19 80.30 -11.60
N GLN A 33 -63.32 80.74 -10.34
CA GLN A 33 -63.14 82.15 -9.94
C GLN A 33 -61.74 82.43 -9.37
N SER A 34 -60.94 81.38 -9.20
CA SER A 34 -59.52 81.46 -8.81
C SER A 34 -58.73 80.61 -9.80
N PRO A 35 -58.37 81.18 -10.97
CA PRO A 35 -57.44 80.54 -11.90
C PRO A 35 -56.08 80.31 -11.24
N ASP A 36 -55.41 79.22 -11.58
CA ASP A 36 -54.01 79.01 -11.17
C ASP A 36 -53.13 80.20 -11.61
N GLU A 37 -52.33 80.74 -10.68
CA GLU A 37 -51.47 81.92 -10.92
C GLU A 37 -50.41 81.68 -12.01
N SER A 38 -50.10 80.42 -12.33
CA SER A 38 -49.17 80.01 -13.39
C SER A 38 -49.87 79.82 -14.74
N ALA A 39 -51.20 79.93 -14.82
CA ALA A 39 -51.99 79.63 -16.01
C ALA A 39 -52.63 80.87 -16.63
N VAL A 40 -52.27 81.18 -17.88
CA VAL A 40 -52.95 82.23 -18.68
C VAL A 40 -54.40 81.83 -19.02
N LEU A 41 -54.64 80.51 -19.14
CA LEU A 41 -55.95 79.89 -19.34
C LEU A 41 -56.07 78.70 -18.38
N ASP A 42 -57.00 78.80 -17.44
CA ASP A 42 -57.39 77.71 -16.53
C ASP A 42 -58.84 77.30 -16.84
N VAL A 43 -59.08 76.01 -17.04
CA VAL A 43 -60.41 75.48 -17.39
C VAL A 43 -60.80 74.39 -16.40
N SER A 44 -61.69 74.73 -15.47
CA SER A 44 -62.18 73.84 -14.44
C SER A 44 -63.60 73.36 -14.74
N SER A 45 -63.79 72.04 -14.81
CA SER A 45 -65.10 71.41 -14.89
C SER A 45 -65.06 69.97 -14.42
N THR A 46 -66.10 69.53 -13.71
CA THR A 46 -66.27 68.15 -13.25
C THR A 46 -66.95 67.23 -14.28
N THR A 47 -67.46 67.77 -15.39
CA THR A 47 -68.31 67.03 -16.36
C THR A 47 -68.02 67.36 -17.82
N LYS A 48 -67.11 68.28 -18.13
CA LYS A 48 -66.76 68.70 -19.50
C LYS A 48 -65.24 68.79 -19.65
N GLY A 49 -64.73 68.41 -20.82
CA GLY A 49 -63.32 68.60 -21.20
C GLY A 49 -63.12 69.76 -22.16
N VAL A 50 -61.86 70.10 -22.44
CA VAL A 50 -61.50 71.09 -23.46
C VAL A 50 -61.43 70.42 -24.83
N LEU A 51 -62.24 70.90 -25.79
CA LEU A 51 -62.06 70.58 -27.21
C LEU A 51 -61.00 71.51 -27.81
N ILE A 52 -59.77 71.03 -27.88
CA ILE A 52 -58.68 71.72 -28.58
C ILE A 52 -58.93 71.79 -30.10
N PRO A 53 -58.25 72.69 -30.84
CA PRO A 53 -58.39 72.81 -32.29
C PRO A 53 -58.19 71.48 -33.03
N ARG A 54 -59.12 71.16 -33.93
CA ARG A 54 -59.09 69.96 -34.76
C ARG A 54 -58.59 70.31 -36.17
N LEU A 55 -57.40 69.82 -36.54
CA LEU A 55 -56.76 70.11 -37.82
C LEU A 55 -56.59 68.81 -38.63
N ALA A 56 -56.72 68.90 -39.95
CA ALA A 56 -56.37 67.82 -40.86
C ALA A 56 -54.90 67.99 -41.30
N LEU A 57 -53.97 67.36 -40.59
CA LEU A 57 -52.54 67.42 -40.92
C LEU A 57 -52.23 66.58 -42.17
N THR A 58 -51.19 66.96 -42.92
CA THR A 58 -50.80 66.27 -44.17
C THR A 58 -49.58 65.35 -44.01
N SER A 59 -48.63 65.73 -43.14
CA SER A 59 -47.49 64.91 -42.69
C SER A 59 -46.98 65.47 -41.36
N THR A 60 -46.07 64.76 -40.68
CA THR A 60 -45.43 65.27 -39.45
C THR A 60 -44.53 66.46 -39.73
N THR A 61 -43.85 66.50 -40.87
CA THR A 61 -42.94 67.58 -41.28
C THR A 61 -43.65 68.82 -41.84
N SER A 62 -44.90 68.68 -42.32
CA SER A 62 -45.63 69.79 -42.93
C SER A 62 -46.31 70.68 -41.88
N PRO A 63 -46.14 72.02 -41.93
CA PRO A 63 -46.94 72.92 -41.09
C PRO A 63 -48.42 72.96 -41.49
N ALA A 64 -48.78 72.52 -42.70
CA ALA A 64 -50.13 72.62 -43.23
C ALA A 64 -51.15 71.90 -42.32
N PRO A 65 -52.33 72.52 -42.06
CA PRO A 65 -52.89 73.70 -42.71
C PRO A 65 -52.43 75.06 -42.15
N LEU A 66 -51.45 75.10 -41.23
CA LEU A 66 -50.82 76.34 -40.78
C LEU A 66 -49.74 76.81 -41.78
N SER A 67 -49.34 78.09 -41.66
CA SER A 67 -48.28 78.69 -42.48
C SER A 67 -46.86 78.38 -41.99
N ALA A 68 -46.69 77.97 -40.73
CA ALA A 68 -45.40 77.63 -40.12
C ALA A 68 -45.58 76.64 -38.95
N ASN A 69 -44.51 75.92 -38.63
CA ASN A 69 -44.39 75.11 -37.42
C ASN A 69 -44.10 76.05 -36.24
N VAL A 70 -44.81 75.89 -35.12
CA VAL A 70 -44.78 76.79 -33.96
C VAL A 70 -44.67 75.96 -32.69
N ALA A 71 -43.53 76.03 -32.01
CA ALA A 71 -43.25 75.23 -30.83
C ALA A 71 -44.31 75.39 -29.72
N GLY A 72 -44.76 74.28 -29.14
CA GLY A 72 -45.77 74.23 -28.08
C GLY A 72 -47.22 74.26 -28.56
N MET A 73 -47.49 74.43 -29.87
CA MET A 73 -48.84 74.35 -30.44
C MET A 73 -49.42 72.94 -30.27
N ILE A 74 -50.59 72.79 -29.63
CA ILE A 74 -51.26 71.49 -29.45
C ILE A 74 -52.56 71.44 -30.28
N VAL A 75 -52.73 70.35 -31.06
CA VAL A 75 -53.90 70.12 -31.91
C VAL A 75 -54.36 68.67 -31.82
N TYR A 76 -55.63 68.42 -32.15
CA TYR A 76 -56.11 67.07 -32.43
C TYR A 76 -56.12 66.88 -33.95
N ASN A 77 -55.24 66.02 -34.46
CA ASN A 77 -55.25 65.65 -35.87
C ASN A 77 -56.48 64.80 -36.19
N THR A 78 -57.16 65.09 -37.31
CA THR A 78 -58.32 64.34 -37.79
C THR A 78 -58.05 63.53 -39.06
N ALA A 79 -56.88 63.66 -39.68
CA ALA A 79 -56.55 63.03 -40.96
C ALA A 79 -55.62 61.82 -40.81
N THR A 80 -55.77 60.86 -41.72
CA THR A 80 -54.72 59.87 -42.03
C THR A 80 -54.08 60.29 -43.35
N ALA A 81 -52.83 60.74 -43.31
CA ALA A 81 -52.16 61.34 -44.47
C ALA A 81 -50.63 61.17 -44.41
N GLY A 82 -49.96 61.35 -45.56
CA GLY A 82 -48.51 61.18 -45.69
C GLY A 82 -48.06 59.72 -45.84
N THR A 83 -46.77 59.53 -46.04
CA THR A 83 -46.11 58.21 -46.14
C THR A 83 -45.17 58.01 -44.96
N ALA A 84 -45.01 56.77 -44.49
CA ALA A 84 -44.06 56.45 -43.42
C ALA A 84 -42.62 56.86 -43.84
N PRO A 85 -41.82 57.45 -42.94
CA PRO A 85 -42.06 57.63 -41.49
C PRO A 85 -42.83 58.91 -41.11
N GLU A 86 -43.17 59.78 -42.05
CA GLU A 86 -43.75 61.11 -41.81
C GLU A 86 -45.28 61.14 -41.83
N ASN A 87 -45.94 59.97 -41.85
CA ASN A 87 -47.39 59.90 -41.89
C ASN A 87 -48.02 60.31 -40.56
N VAL A 88 -49.19 60.93 -40.66
CA VAL A 88 -50.04 61.30 -39.53
C VAL A 88 -51.27 60.41 -39.46
N THR A 89 -51.79 60.19 -38.26
CA THR A 89 -53.03 59.47 -37.98
C THR A 89 -53.86 60.25 -36.97
N PRO A 90 -55.19 60.05 -36.86
CA PRO A 90 -55.99 60.77 -35.88
C PRO A 90 -55.47 60.62 -34.45
N GLY A 91 -55.49 61.70 -33.67
CA GLY A 91 -54.93 61.74 -32.31
C GLY A 91 -54.38 63.11 -31.92
N PHE A 92 -53.87 63.23 -30.70
CA PHE A 92 -53.23 64.45 -30.22
C PHE A 92 -51.82 64.60 -30.80
N TYR A 93 -51.48 65.81 -31.24
CA TYR A 93 -50.14 66.20 -31.67
C TYR A 93 -49.77 67.51 -31.00
N TYR A 94 -48.49 67.66 -30.64
CA TYR A 94 -47.90 68.97 -30.39
C TYR A 94 -46.86 69.27 -31.47
N ASN A 95 -46.60 70.54 -31.72
CA ASN A 95 -45.55 70.96 -32.63
C ASN A 95 -44.29 71.31 -31.82
N ASP A 96 -43.12 70.82 -32.22
CA ASP A 96 -41.85 71.10 -31.55
C ASP A 96 -41.13 72.37 -32.07
N GLY A 97 -41.72 73.04 -33.07
CA GLY A 97 -41.14 74.18 -33.80
C GLY A 97 -40.56 73.78 -35.16
N SER A 98 -40.39 72.48 -35.41
CA SER A 98 -39.88 71.91 -36.67
C SER A 98 -40.83 70.88 -37.30
N ALA A 99 -41.59 70.15 -36.47
CA ALA A 99 -42.51 69.09 -36.89
C ALA A 99 -43.66 68.88 -35.87
N TRP A 100 -44.70 68.18 -36.30
CA TRP A 100 -45.77 67.63 -35.46
C TRP A 100 -45.36 66.30 -34.85
N VAL A 101 -45.18 66.29 -33.53
CA VAL A 101 -44.92 65.11 -32.72
C VAL A 101 -46.25 64.57 -32.18
N ARG A 102 -46.52 63.27 -32.41
CA ARG A 102 -47.72 62.62 -31.89
C ARG A 102 -47.61 62.41 -30.39
N VAL A 103 -48.60 62.88 -29.63
CA VAL A 103 -48.77 62.49 -28.23
C VAL A 103 -49.33 61.07 -28.24
N ALA A 104 -48.46 60.09 -28.01
CA ALA A 104 -48.84 58.68 -27.90
C ALA A 104 -49.42 58.38 -26.51
N ASP A 105 -50.38 57.46 -26.48
CA ASP A 105 -50.82 56.82 -25.24
C ASP A 105 -49.77 55.77 -24.85
N VAL A 106 -49.06 55.97 -23.73
CA VAL A 106 -48.05 55.05 -23.21
C VAL A 106 -48.69 53.98 -22.32
N SER A 107 -49.69 53.28 -22.88
CA SER A 107 -50.41 52.18 -22.22
C SER A 107 -49.66 50.83 -22.24
N SER A 108 -48.38 50.82 -22.62
CA SER A 108 -47.47 49.69 -22.43
C SER A 108 -46.05 50.14 -22.06
N GLN A 109 -45.83 50.47 -20.78
CA GLN A 109 -44.48 50.40 -20.22
C GLN A 109 -44.08 48.94 -20.03
N ASP A 110 -43.61 48.35 -21.13
CA ASP A 110 -42.58 47.31 -21.06
C ASP A 110 -41.35 47.86 -20.32
N MET A 111 -40.62 47.01 -19.61
CA MET A 111 -39.54 47.35 -18.65
C MET A 111 -38.24 47.82 -19.34
N ARG A 112 -38.35 48.78 -20.26
CA ARG A 112 -37.30 49.17 -21.20
C ARG A 112 -36.37 50.28 -20.69
N PHE A 113 -36.03 50.22 -19.39
CA PHE A 113 -35.08 51.13 -18.72
C PHE A 113 -33.87 50.41 -18.09
N VAL A 114 -33.44 49.34 -18.73
CA VAL A 114 -32.03 48.94 -18.76
C VAL A 114 -31.45 49.38 -20.10
N GLY A 115 -30.20 49.87 -20.10
CA GLY A 115 -29.55 50.40 -21.30
C GLY A 115 -29.35 49.35 -22.40
N THR A 116 -28.80 49.77 -23.54
CA THR A 116 -28.45 48.86 -24.63
C THR A 116 -27.71 47.63 -24.10
N ASN A 117 -28.24 46.44 -24.41
CA ASN A 117 -27.71 45.11 -24.08
C ASN A 117 -28.01 44.54 -22.68
N ASN A 118 -29.12 44.92 -22.04
CA ASN A 118 -29.73 44.07 -21.00
C ASN A 118 -31.26 44.01 -21.21
N HIS A 119 -31.83 42.82 -21.32
CA HIS A 119 -33.27 42.59 -21.44
C HIS A 119 -33.60 41.20 -20.90
N ILE A 120 -34.67 41.08 -20.11
CA ILE A 120 -35.41 39.82 -20.06
C ILE A 120 -36.33 39.84 -21.29
N THR A 121 -36.12 38.87 -22.19
CA THR A 121 -36.88 38.62 -23.42
C THR A 121 -37.27 39.82 -24.30
N LYS A 122 -36.44 40.11 -25.32
CA LYS A 122 -36.94 40.53 -26.64
C LYS A 122 -36.29 39.77 -27.82
N ASP A 123 -35.12 39.14 -27.64
CA ASP A 123 -34.37 38.55 -28.77
C ASP A 123 -34.29 37.00 -28.75
N ALA A 124 -35.36 36.34 -28.28
CA ALA A 124 -35.52 34.89 -28.39
C ALA A 124 -36.14 34.50 -29.75
N GLY A 125 -35.67 33.40 -30.34
CA GLY A 125 -36.14 32.90 -31.65
C GLY A 125 -35.44 33.50 -32.88
N ILE A 126 -35.36 32.72 -33.97
CA ILE A 126 -34.69 33.14 -35.22
C ILE A 126 -35.50 34.26 -35.89
N GLY A 127 -34.95 35.48 -35.88
CA GLY A 127 -35.52 36.64 -36.59
C GLY A 127 -36.78 37.25 -35.95
N SER A 128 -37.14 36.88 -34.72
CA SER A 128 -38.36 37.37 -34.05
C SER A 128 -38.15 38.70 -33.31
N ASN A 129 -39.24 39.45 -33.11
CA ASN A 129 -39.28 40.66 -32.29
C ASN A 129 -39.59 40.36 -30.80
N GLY A 130 -39.36 39.13 -30.34
CA GLY A 130 -39.55 38.72 -28.95
C GLY A 130 -40.92 38.16 -28.62
N THR A 131 -41.68 37.71 -29.62
CA THR A 131 -43.03 37.17 -29.46
C THR A 131 -43.12 35.65 -29.53
N ASP A 132 -42.08 34.99 -30.05
CA ASP A 132 -42.13 33.58 -30.44
C ASP A 132 -41.33 32.67 -29.49
N ALA A 133 -41.26 33.07 -28.21
CA ALA A 133 -41.08 32.09 -27.14
C ALA A 133 -42.39 31.27 -27.09
N GLY A 134 -42.28 29.98 -27.43
CA GLY A 134 -43.40 29.04 -27.59
C GLY A 134 -44.15 28.74 -26.29
N THR A 135 -44.92 27.65 -26.25
CA THR A 135 -45.90 27.45 -25.16
C THR A 135 -45.29 27.01 -23.81
N GLY A 136 -43.96 26.93 -23.72
CA GLY A 136 -43.21 26.53 -22.54
C GLY A 136 -43.20 27.56 -21.41
N ASN A 137 -43.34 27.08 -20.17
CA ASN A 137 -43.52 27.92 -18.98
C ASN A 137 -42.25 27.98 -18.11
N ASN A 138 -42.18 28.97 -17.20
CA ASN A 138 -41.09 29.13 -16.21
C ASN A 138 -39.67 29.28 -16.81
N ASN A 139 -39.55 29.87 -18.01
CA ASN A 139 -38.27 30.07 -18.69
C ASN A 139 -37.63 31.44 -18.38
N ILE A 140 -36.30 31.51 -18.37
CA ILE A 140 -35.51 32.76 -18.26
C ILE A 140 -34.56 32.82 -19.46
N PHE A 141 -34.86 33.67 -20.46
CA PHE A 141 -34.03 33.85 -21.66
C PHE A 141 -33.45 35.27 -21.75
N ILE A 142 -32.12 35.38 -21.83
CA ILE A 142 -31.36 36.63 -21.87
C ILE A 142 -30.23 36.53 -22.89
N GLY A 143 -30.43 37.07 -24.09
CA GLY A 143 -29.41 37.10 -25.15
C GLY A 143 -29.99 36.82 -26.54
N GLN A 144 -29.32 37.32 -27.58
CA GLN A 144 -29.70 37.07 -28.97
C GLN A 144 -29.61 35.57 -29.29
N ASN A 145 -30.59 35.04 -30.04
CA ASN A 145 -30.67 33.63 -30.46
C ASN A 145 -30.70 32.62 -29.29
N THR A 146 -31.13 33.03 -28.10
CA THR A 146 -31.39 32.08 -27.02
C THR A 146 -32.63 31.24 -27.34
N GLY A 147 -32.54 29.92 -27.22
CA GLY A 147 -33.69 29.01 -27.36
C GLY A 147 -34.42 29.09 -28.71
N THR A 148 -33.70 28.99 -29.83
CA THR A 148 -34.18 29.26 -31.20
C THR A 148 -35.23 28.31 -31.79
N VAL A 149 -35.49 27.16 -31.16
CA VAL A 149 -36.27 26.05 -31.75
C VAL A 149 -37.47 25.70 -30.88
N ASP A 150 -38.65 25.56 -31.54
CA ASP A 150 -39.96 25.12 -31.04
C ASP A 150 -40.10 25.08 -29.51
N ALA A 151 -40.38 26.25 -28.95
CA ALA A 151 -40.16 26.56 -27.54
C ALA A 151 -41.33 26.18 -26.61
N ASP A 152 -41.86 24.97 -26.76
CA ASP A 152 -42.82 24.36 -25.81
C ASP A 152 -42.14 23.84 -24.52
N TRP A 153 -40.80 23.85 -24.51
CA TRP A 153 -39.94 23.43 -23.41
C TRP A 153 -40.01 24.38 -22.20
N SER A 154 -40.12 23.83 -21.00
CA SER A 154 -40.36 24.58 -19.75
C SER A 154 -39.18 24.51 -18.76
N ASN A 155 -39.15 25.43 -17.78
CA ASN A 155 -38.21 25.49 -16.66
C ASN A 155 -36.72 25.78 -17.02
N ARG A 156 -36.44 26.38 -18.18
CA ARG A 156 -35.08 26.62 -18.70
C ARG A 156 -34.48 27.96 -18.23
N ILE A 157 -33.16 28.04 -18.14
CA ILE A 157 -32.39 29.27 -17.88
C ILE A 157 -31.31 29.40 -18.96
N LEU A 158 -31.50 30.29 -19.95
CA LEU A 158 -30.56 30.54 -21.05
C LEU A 158 -30.07 31.98 -20.99
N ILE A 159 -28.76 32.19 -20.77
CA ILE A 159 -28.16 33.52 -20.57
C ILE A 159 -26.87 33.63 -21.37
N GLY A 160 -26.87 34.42 -22.44
CA GLY A 160 -25.75 34.61 -23.37
C GLY A 160 -26.20 34.56 -24.82
N GLN A 161 -25.49 35.23 -25.72
CA GLN A 161 -25.72 35.10 -27.17
C GLN A 161 -25.58 33.62 -27.58
N ASP A 162 -26.51 33.11 -28.38
CA ASP A 162 -26.57 31.71 -28.84
C ASP A 162 -26.64 30.64 -27.71
N ALA A 163 -26.92 31.03 -26.46
CA ALA A 163 -27.01 30.09 -25.34
C ALA A 163 -28.25 29.19 -25.47
N GLY A 164 -28.06 27.87 -25.47
CA GLY A 164 -29.12 26.91 -25.74
C GLY A 164 -29.72 27.02 -27.14
N GLN A 165 -29.02 27.63 -28.10
CA GLN A 165 -29.42 27.65 -29.50
C GLN A 165 -29.63 26.21 -29.99
N ASP A 166 -30.80 25.95 -30.56
CA ASP A 166 -31.25 24.65 -31.08
C ASP A 166 -31.37 23.51 -30.06
N ALA A 167 -31.26 23.79 -28.75
CA ALA A 167 -31.45 22.79 -27.71
C ALA A 167 -32.95 22.54 -27.40
N GLN A 168 -33.39 21.30 -27.51
CA GLN A 168 -34.79 20.84 -27.35
C GLN A 168 -35.00 20.04 -26.04
N ALA A 169 -34.92 20.67 -24.87
CA ALA A 169 -35.14 19.99 -23.58
C ALA A 169 -35.76 20.89 -22.52
N ASN A 170 -36.55 20.29 -21.62
CA ASN A 170 -37.04 20.92 -20.39
C ASN A 170 -35.88 21.14 -19.40
N GLY A 171 -35.97 22.17 -18.54
CA GLY A 171 -35.06 22.37 -17.39
C GLY A 171 -33.63 22.87 -17.69
N LEU A 172 -33.25 23.01 -18.97
CA LEU A 172 -31.87 23.31 -19.38
C LEU A 172 -31.33 24.61 -18.78
N ILE A 173 -30.15 24.55 -18.16
CA ILE A 173 -29.40 25.71 -17.68
C ILE A 173 -28.17 25.90 -18.57
N ALA A 174 -28.14 26.99 -19.34
CA ALA A 174 -27.04 27.38 -20.22
C ALA A 174 -26.65 28.85 -19.99
N ILE A 175 -25.47 29.12 -19.44
CA ILE A 175 -25.02 30.45 -19.01
C ILE A 175 -23.63 30.75 -19.58
N GLY A 176 -23.57 31.56 -20.63
CA GLY A 176 -22.38 31.93 -21.38
C GLY A 176 -22.70 32.06 -22.87
N GLN A 177 -21.93 32.85 -23.61
CA GLN A 177 -22.07 32.91 -25.07
C GLN A 177 -21.79 31.51 -25.66
N SER A 178 -22.70 31.04 -26.52
CA SER A 178 -22.73 29.68 -27.07
C SER A 178 -22.71 28.55 -26.03
N ALA A 179 -23.07 28.80 -24.77
CA ALA A 179 -23.22 27.71 -23.79
C ALA A 179 -24.38 26.80 -24.23
N GLY A 180 -24.16 25.49 -24.34
CA GLY A 180 -25.18 24.55 -24.83
C GLY A 180 -25.70 24.87 -26.24
N GLU A 181 -24.88 25.45 -27.12
CA GLU A 181 -25.20 25.60 -28.54
C GLU A 181 -25.25 24.21 -29.23
N LYS A 182 -26.33 23.94 -29.96
CA LYS A 182 -26.56 22.74 -30.80
C LYS A 182 -26.52 21.42 -30.02
N LEU A 183 -27.33 21.32 -28.97
CA LEU A 183 -27.49 20.08 -28.19
C LEU A 183 -28.40 19.02 -28.86
N GLY A 184 -28.68 19.14 -30.16
CA GLY A 184 -29.38 18.15 -30.96
C GLY A 184 -30.88 17.99 -30.69
N SER A 185 -31.55 17.22 -31.56
CA SER A 185 -33.00 16.92 -31.50
C SER A 185 -33.32 15.53 -30.94
N GLY A 186 -32.32 14.86 -30.35
CA GLY A 186 -32.45 13.51 -29.78
C GLY A 186 -32.81 13.49 -28.28
N MET A 187 -32.96 14.66 -27.65
CA MET A 187 -33.39 14.76 -26.25
C MET A 187 -34.89 14.47 -26.17
N ASP A 188 -35.23 13.24 -25.77
CA ASP A 188 -36.62 12.87 -25.49
C ASP A 188 -37.19 13.72 -24.35
N VAL A 189 -38.51 13.89 -24.29
CA VAL A 189 -39.19 14.87 -23.40
C VAL A 189 -38.95 14.65 -21.90
N ASP A 190 -38.52 13.43 -21.53
CA ASP A 190 -38.16 12.98 -20.18
C ASP A 190 -36.63 12.94 -19.91
N THR A 191 -35.77 13.32 -20.87
CA THR A 191 -34.31 13.36 -20.66
C THR A 191 -33.91 14.53 -19.77
N SER A 192 -33.22 14.27 -18.65
CA SER A 192 -32.81 15.36 -17.77
C SER A 192 -31.72 16.21 -18.45
N PRO A 193 -31.88 17.53 -18.48
CA PRO A 193 -30.96 18.42 -19.16
C PRO A 193 -29.64 18.55 -18.39
N GLY A 194 -28.60 18.99 -19.10
CA GLY A 194 -27.35 19.37 -18.45
C GLY A 194 -27.34 20.78 -17.85
N LEU A 195 -26.34 21.03 -17.02
CA LEU A 195 -25.89 22.34 -16.58
C LEU A 195 -24.68 22.75 -17.42
N TYR A 196 -24.76 23.88 -18.13
CA TYR A 196 -23.69 24.39 -19.00
C TYR A 196 -23.35 25.83 -18.63
N ILE A 197 -22.19 26.07 -18.00
CA ILE A 197 -21.76 27.42 -17.59
C ILE A 197 -20.38 27.74 -18.18
N GLY A 198 -20.32 28.71 -19.08
CA GLY A 198 -19.07 29.21 -19.66
C GLY A 198 -19.20 29.52 -21.15
N HIS A 199 -18.31 30.38 -21.64
CA HIS A 199 -18.17 30.72 -23.06
C HIS A 199 -17.81 29.47 -23.87
N PHE A 200 -18.68 29.04 -24.80
CA PHE A 200 -18.67 27.77 -25.53
C PHE A 200 -18.73 26.49 -24.66
N ALA A 201 -19.25 26.53 -23.42
CA ALA A 201 -19.42 25.35 -22.59
C ALA A 201 -20.44 24.37 -23.21
N GLY A 202 -20.04 23.13 -23.50
CA GLY A 202 -20.88 22.09 -24.13
C GLY A 202 -21.36 22.41 -25.55
N SER A 203 -20.79 23.43 -26.21
CA SER A 203 -21.11 23.76 -27.61
C SER A 203 -20.60 22.65 -28.53
N THR A 204 -21.50 22.06 -29.32
CA THR A 204 -21.15 21.00 -30.29
C THR A 204 -21.39 21.45 -31.73
N THR A 205 -21.00 20.61 -32.69
CA THR A 205 -21.32 20.75 -34.11
C THR A 205 -22.20 19.61 -34.63
N PHE A 206 -22.69 18.74 -33.74
CA PHE A 206 -23.39 17.51 -34.09
C PHE A 206 -24.89 17.63 -33.82
N ASN A 207 -25.70 17.10 -34.73
CA ASN A 207 -27.15 17.20 -34.71
C ASN A 207 -27.85 15.96 -34.11
N ASP A 208 -27.15 14.83 -34.04
CA ASP A 208 -27.70 13.53 -33.67
C ASP A 208 -27.15 13.04 -32.32
N GLN A 209 -28.06 12.62 -31.43
CA GLN A 209 -27.86 12.31 -30.00
C GLN A 209 -27.42 13.50 -29.14
N GLY A 210 -28.39 14.05 -28.39
CA GLY A 210 -28.18 15.23 -27.57
C GLY A 210 -27.55 14.88 -26.22
N PRO A 211 -26.48 15.57 -25.80
CA PRO A 211 -25.72 15.19 -24.60
C PRO A 211 -26.54 15.45 -23.32
N SER A 212 -27.09 14.39 -22.72
CA SER A 212 -27.99 14.47 -21.55
C SER A 212 -27.29 14.33 -20.19
N HIS A 213 -27.91 14.81 -19.10
CA HIS A 213 -27.46 14.64 -17.71
C HIS A 213 -26.06 15.22 -17.34
N ASN A 214 -25.50 16.11 -18.16
CA ASN A 214 -24.12 16.59 -17.96
C ASN A 214 -24.00 17.77 -16.99
N THR A 215 -22.86 17.92 -16.31
CA THR A 215 -22.51 19.11 -15.51
C THR A 215 -21.22 19.72 -16.04
N ILE A 216 -21.32 20.77 -16.84
CA ILE A 216 -20.22 21.40 -17.58
C ILE A 216 -20.04 22.85 -17.13
N ILE A 217 -18.89 23.15 -16.52
CA ILE A 217 -18.57 24.47 -15.98
C ILE A 217 -17.13 24.84 -16.37
N GLY A 218 -16.99 25.80 -17.27
CA GLY A 218 -15.69 26.32 -17.73
C GLY A 218 -15.75 26.88 -19.14
N GLN A 219 -14.83 27.79 -19.48
CA GLN A 219 -14.64 28.24 -20.85
C GLN A 219 -14.31 27.03 -21.74
N SER A 220 -15.08 26.82 -22.81
CA SER A 220 -14.89 25.74 -23.78
C SER A 220 -14.82 24.32 -23.17
N ALA A 221 -15.33 24.11 -21.96
CA ALA A 221 -15.45 22.80 -21.35
C ALA A 221 -16.47 21.96 -22.15
N GLY A 222 -16.19 20.68 -22.42
CA GLY A 222 -17.04 19.82 -23.25
C GLY A 222 -17.29 20.33 -24.68
N ARG A 223 -16.50 21.29 -25.18
CA ARG A 223 -16.73 21.84 -26.51
C ARG A 223 -16.32 20.83 -27.58
N MET A 224 -17.18 20.62 -28.58
CA MET A 224 -17.02 19.64 -29.67
C MET A 224 -16.94 18.16 -29.21
N GLY A 225 -17.30 17.87 -27.97
CA GLY A 225 -17.36 16.49 -27.48
C GLY A 225 -18.74 15.85 -27.66
N VAL A 226 -18.81 14.54 -27.46
CA VAL A 226 -20.04 13.74 -27.38
C VAL A 226 -20.01 12.99 -26.05
N PHE A 227 -20.98 13.24 -25.18
CA PHE A 227 -20.94 12.79 -23.78
C PHE A 227 -22.33 12.80 -23.15
N GLU A 228 -22.60 11.86 -22.25
CA GLU A 228 -23.78 11.85 -21.40
C GLU A 228 -23.36 11.57 -19.95
N ASN A 229 -24.18 11.99 -18.99
CA ASN A 229 -23.98 11.77 -17.55
C ASN A 229 -22.58 12.17 -17.03
N SER A 230 -21.94 13.14 -17.69
CA SER A 230 -20.53 13.48 -17.48
C SER A 230 -20.35 14.81 -16.76
N ILE A 231 -19.33 14.90 -15.91
CA ILE A 231 -18.96 16.09 -15.15
C ILE A 231 -17.68 16.68 -15.76
N MET A 232 -17.72 17.95 -16.18
CA MET A 232 -16.57 18.65 -16.78
C MET A 232 -16.40 20.01 -16.09
N LEU A 233 -15.34 20.18 -15.30
CA LEU A 233 -15.12 21.38 -14.48
C LEU A 233 -13.73 21.99 -14.73
N GLY A 234 -13.65 23.03 -15.55
CA GLY A 234 -12.41 23.77 -15.82
C GLY A 234 -12.33 24.33 -17.24
N ASP A 235 -11.47 25.34 -17.44
CA ASP A 235 -11.17 25.87 -18.79
C ASP A 235 -10.67 24.74 -19.70
N SER A 236 -11.40 24.48 -20.79
CA SER A 236 -11.14 23.47 -21.81
C SER A 236 -11.11 22.00 -21.28
N ALA A 237 -11.71 21.72 -20.12
CA ALA A 237 -11.91 20.35 -19.64
C ALA A 237 -12.81 19.57 -20.61
N GLY A 238 -12.40 18.39 -21.08
CA GLY A 238 -13.17 17.61 -22.06
C GLY A 238 -13.37 18.26 -23.43
N TYR A 239 -12.57 19.26 -23.82
CA TYR A 239 -12.64 19.87 -25.16
C TYR A 239 -12.27 18.83 -26.23
N ASN A 240 -13.24 18.36 -27.02
CA ASN A 240 -13.10 17.23 -27.95
C ASN A 240 -12.88 15.87 -27.24
N ALA A 241 -13.48 15.69 -26.06
CA ALA A 241 -13.64 14.37 -25.44
C ALA A 241 -14.86 13.62 -26.02
N ASP A 242 -14.80 12.30 -26.04
CA ASP A 242 -15.83 11.40 -26.58
C ASP A 242 -16.09 10.28 -25.56
N GLY A 243 -17.35 9.95 -25.30
CA GLY A 243 -17.76 8.94 -24.33
C GLY A 243 -18.45 9.48 -23.07
N HIS A 244 -19.11 8.56 -22.36
CA HIS A 244 -20.13 8.84 -21.35
C HIS A 244 -19.64 8.56 -19.92
N ASP A 245 -20.41 8.98 -18.91
CA ASP A 245 -20.13 8.73 -17.48
C ASP A 245 -18.75 9.24 -16.99
N ASN A 246 -18.18 10.24 -17.67
CA ASN A 246 -16.82 10.73 -17.45
C ASN A 246 -16.77 11.87 -16.40
N ILE A 247 -15.74 11.89 -15.55
CA ILE A 247 -15.48 12.96 -14.56
C ILE A 247 -14.14 13.64 -14.88
N LEU A 248 -14.20 14.81 -15.52
CA LEU A 248 -13.04 15.57 -16.02
C LEU A 248 -12.90 16.92 -15.28
N ILE A 249 -12.01 17.00 -14.29
CA ILE A 249 -11.92 18.15 -13.37
C ILE A 249 -10.54 18.79 -13.42
N GLY A 250 -10.48 20.02 -13.93
CA GLY A 250 -9.29 20.87 -13.99
C GLY A 250 -9.10 21.53 -15.36
N LYS A 251 -8.22 22.53 -15.44
CA LYS A 251 -7.93 23.20 -16.71
C LYS A 251 -7.33 22.21 -17.71
N GLY A 252 -7.99 22.01 -18.84
CA GLY A 252 -7.58 21.04 -19.86
C GLY A 252 -7.58 19.59 -19.39
N ALA A 253 -8.34 19.25 -18.34
CA ALA A 253 -8.47 17.87 -17.89
C ALA A 253 -9.21 17.03 -18.94
N GLY A 254 -8.63 15.90 -19.32
CA GLY A 254 -9.22 14.92 -20.22
C GLY A 254 -9.60 15.48 -21.59
N LYS A 255 -8.82 16.42 -22.13
CA LYS A 255 -9.12 17.11 -23.38
C LYS A 255 -9.38 16.12 -24.51
N SER A 256 -8.59 15.07 -24.65
CA SER A 256 -8.79 14.06 -25.70
C SER A 256 -9.06 12.67 -25.14
N THR A 257 -9.77 12.64 -24.00
CA THR A 257 -10.32 11.39 -23.44
C THR A 257 -11.34 10.80 -24.41
N THR A 258 -11.20 9.52 -24.71
CA THR A 258 -12.20 8.73 -25.43
C THR A 258 -12.72 7.61 -24.54
N GLY A 259 -13.96 7.15 -24.76
CA GLY A 259 -14.57 6.07 -23.99
C GLY A 259 -15.10 6.49 -22.61
N ASP A 260 -15.70 5.52 -21.93
CA ASP A 260 -16.66 5.76 -20.85
C ASP A 260 -16.11 5.51 -19.44
N ASN A 261 -16.76 6.08 -18.43
CA ASN A 261 -16.49 5.83 -17.00
C ASN A 261 -15.08 6.24 -16.52
N ASN A 262 -14.44 7.21 -17.17
CA ASN A 262 -13.11 7.68 -16.77
C ASN A 262 -13.16 8.81 -15.73
N ILE A 263 -12.18 8.84 -14.84
CA ILE A 263 -12.02 9.88 -13.81
C ILE A 263 -10.65 10.55 -14.00
N VAL A 264 -10.64 11.79 -14.47
CA VAL A 264 -9.43 12.58 -14.76
C VAL A 264 -9.48 13.89 -13.97
N ILE A 265 -8.55 14.07 -13.03
CA ILE A 265 -8.53 15.22 -12.11
C ILE A 265 -7.14 15.86 -12.11
N GLY A 266 -7.01 17.08 -12.63
CA GLY A 266 -5.75 17.84 -12.65
C GLY A 266 -5.67 18.88 -13.77
N ASN A 267 -4.55 19.63 -13.80
CA ASN A 267 -4.28 20.63 -14.84
C ASN A 267 -3.51 19.96 -15.99
N GLY A 268 -4.10 19.88 -17.17
CA GLY A 268 -3.54 19.22 -18.35
C GLY A 268 -3.32 17.71 -18.17
N THR A 269 -4.03 17.08 -17.24
CA THR A 269 -4.05 15.63 -17.07
C THR A 269 -4.96 15.00 -18.12
N GLU A 270 -4.48 13.99 -18.83
CA GLU A 270 -5.28 13.13 -19.71
C GLU A 270 -5.41 11.74 -19.08
N VAL A 271 -6.31 10.89 -19.60
CA VAL A 271 -6.20 9.44 -19.37
C VAL A 271 -4.83 8.92 -19.81
N ALA A 272 -4.32 7.89 -19.14
CA ALA A 272 -2.97 7.39 -19.38
C ALA A 272 -2.85 6.85 -20.83
N PRO A 273 -1.71 7.05 -21.52
CA PRO A 273 -1.58 6.75 -22.94
C PRO A 273 -1.51 5.24 -23.23
N ALA A 274 -2.65 4.57 -23.16
CA ALA A 274 -2.87 3.24 -23.68
C ALA A 274 -3.48 3.34 -25.10
N PRO A 275 -2.96 2.62 -26.11
CA PRO A 275 -3.54 2.60 -27.45
C PRO A 275 -4.81 1.72 -27.47
N GLY A 276 -5.94 2.29 -27.05
CA GLY A 276 -7.25 1.63 -26.98
C GLY A 276 -8.32 2.61 -26.50
N LEU A 277 -9.58 2.17 -26.49
CA LEU A 277 -10.67 2.91 -25.84
C LEU A 277 -10.38 2.95 -24.34
N SER A 278 -10.04 4.13 -23.82
CA SER A 278 -9.90 4.35 -22.37
C SER A 278 -11.26 4.20 -21.71
N ILE A 279 -11.52 3.06 -21.08
CA ILE A 279 -12.72 2.82 -20.28
C ILE A 279 -12.32 2.53 -18.84
N ASN A 280 -13.11 2.99 -17.86
CA ASN A 280 -12.88 2.76 -16.42
C ASN A 280 -11.49 3.24 -15.92
N GLN A 281 -10.85 4.21 -16.58
CA GLN A 281 -9.52 4.67 -16.20
C GLN A 281 -9.56 5.79 -15.16
N LEU A 282 -8.54 5.82 -14.30
CA LEU A 282 -8.33 6.86 -13.30
C LEU A 282 -7.00 7.58 -13.57
N ASN A 283 -7.00 8.90 -13.56
CA ASN A 283 -5.79 9.72 -13.40
C ASN A 283 -6.08 10.92 -12.49
N ILE A 284 -5.48 10.93 -11.29
CA ILE A 284 -5.46 12.08 -10.39
C ILE A 284 -4.05 12.66 -10.36
N GLY A 285 -3.89 13.86 -10.92
CA GLY A 285 -2.70 14.69 -10.81
C GLY A 285 -1.44 14.14 -11.47
N ASN A 286 -1.53 13.11 -12.32
CA ASN A 286 -0.41 12.27 -12.75
C ASN A 286 0.33 11.57 -11.58
N TRP A 287 -0.36 11.36 -10.45
CA TRP A 287 0.19 10.72 -9.25
C TRP A 287 -0.53 9.41 -8.91
N ILE A 288 -1.85 9.35 -9.10
CA ILE A 288 -2.66 8.15 -8.91
C ILE A 288 -3.24 7.78 -10.27
N TYR A 289 -2.98 6.56 -10.70
CA TYR A 289 -3.48 5.96 -11.91
C TYR A 289 -4.36 4.76 -11.57
N GLY A 290 -5.27 4.40 -12.47
CA GLY A 290 -6.02 3.16 -12.36
C GLY A 290 -6.60 2.69 -13.70
N ASP A 291 -6.77 1.39 -13.80
CA ASP A 291 -7.24 0.67 -14.99
C ASP A 291 -7.90 -0.63 -14.52
N ASP A 292 -9.15 -0.89 -14.93
CA ASP A 292 -9.97 -2.07 -14.57
C ASP A 292 -9.79 -2.62 -13.13
N GLY A 293 -9.92 -1.75 -12.13
CA GLY A 293 -9.84 -2.12 -10.70
C GLY A 293 -8.42 -2.38 -10.15
N VAL A 294 -7.39 -2.01 -10.92
CA VAL A 294 -5.98 -1.92 -10.51
C VAL A 294 -5.65 -0.45 -10.21
N ILE A 295 -4.87 -0.17 -9.15
CA ILE A 295 -4.42 1.18 -8.77
C ILE A 295 -2.89 1.25 -8.77
N GLY A 296 -2.35 2.26 -9.45
CA GLY A 296 -0.93 2.62 -9.44
C GLY A 296 -0.71 3.97 -8.76
N ILE A 297 0.20 4.06 -7.78
CA ILE A 297 0.63 5.34 -7.19
C ILE A 297 2.08 5.59 -7.64
N GLY A 298 2.30 6.66 -8.39
CA GLY A 298 3.60 6.98 -9.01
C GLY A 298 3.98 6.08 -10.19
N THR A 299 3.08 5.24 -10.69
CA THR A 299 3.28 4.36 -11.85
C THR A 299 2.02 4.26 -12.71
N THR A 300 2.17 4.36 -14.02
CA THR A 300 1.11 4.15 -15.03
C THR A 300 0.96 2.69 -15.45
N ALA A 301 1.87 1.82 -15.03
CA ALA A 301 1.87 0.40 -15.36
C ALA A 301 1.94 -0.45 -14.08
N PRO A 302 0.89 -0.41 -13.23
CA PRO A 302 0.84 -1.18 -11.99
C PRO A 302 0.87 -2.69 -12.27
N LYS A 303 1.75 -3.41 -11.58
CA LYS A 303 1.94 -4.87 -11.74
C LYS A 303 1.11 -5.72 -10.79
N SER A 304 0.35 -5.09 -9.91
CA SER A 304 -0.53 -5.72 -8.93
C SER A 304 -1.69 -4.78 -8.60
N ARG A 305 -2.75 -5.28 -7.95
CA ARG A 305 -3.98 -4.51 -7.64
C ARG A 305 -3.72 -3.15 -6.96
N LEU A 306 -2.64 -3.05 -6.19
CA LEU A 306 -2.11 -1.79 -5.66
C LEU A 306 -0.58 -1.81 -5.82
N ASP A 307 -0.07 -1.08 -6.80
CA ASP A 307 1.36 -0.90 -7.04
C ASP A 307 1.78 0.52 -6.66
N VAL A 308 2.82 0.66 -5.86
CA VAL A 308 3.31 1.97 -5.39
C VAL A 308 4.78 2.10 -5.74
N ASN A 309 5.07 2.96 -6.71
CA ASN A 309 6.43 3.33 -7.11
C ASN A 309 6.99 4.37 -6.14
N GLY A 310 7.33 3.92 -4.94
CA GLY A 310 7.83 4.75 -3.85
C GLY A 310 7.78 4.01 -2.51
N TYR A 311 8.05 4.73 -1.41
CA TYR A 311 7.94 4.15 -0.07
C TYR A 311 6.50 4.21 0.45
N VAL A 312 5.94 3.06 0.81
CA VAL A 312 4.64 2.96 1.48
C VAL A 312 4.83 2.98 3.00
N LYS A 313 4.27 3.98 3.67
CA LYS A 313 4.19 4.01 5.14
C LYS A 313 2.94 3.26 5.62
N LEU A 314 3.11 2.01 6.05
CA LEU A 314 2.05 1.21 6.65
C LEU A 314 1.86 1.56 8.14
N GLY A 315 1.13 2.65 8.38
CA GLY A 315 0.65 3.06 9.70
C GLY A 315 1.42 4.21 10.36
N SER A 316 0.72 4.93 11.23
CA SER A 316 1.26 5.64 12.39
C SER A 316 0.63 5.04 13.66
N GLU A 317 1.14 5.40 14.84
CA GLU A 317 0.37 5.19 16.07
C GLU A 317 -1.03 5.83 15.93
N ASP A 318 -2.04 5.17 16.50
CA ASP A 318 -3.47 5.49 16.45
C ASP A 318 -4.17 5.52 15.06
N LEU A 319 -4.63 4.33 14.64
CA LEU A 319 -5.78 4.16 13.72
C LEU A 319 -6.86 3.19 14.25
N LYS A 320 -6.88 2.90 15.56
CA LYS A 320 -8.12 2.37 16.17
C LYS A 320 -9.08 3.53 16.39
N SER A 321 -9.92 3.79 15.38
CA SER A 321 -11.13 4.56 15.61
C SER A 321 -11.90 3.94 16.77
N THR A 322 -12.25 4.73 17.78
CA THR A 322 -13.04 4.28 18.94
C THR A 322 -14.48 3.90 18.57
N SER A 323 -14.87 4.02 17.30
CA SER A 323 -16.21 3.73 16.76
C SER A 323 -16.32 2.44 15.93
N GLY A 324 -15.70 1.34 16.37
CA GLY A 324 -16.16 -0.05 16.11
C GLY A 324 -16.25 -0.60 14.67
N SER A 325 -16.00 0.18 13.62
CA SER A 325 -16.04 -0.28 12.21
C SER A 325 -14.77 -1.02 11.78
N ASP A 326 -13.66 -0.66 12.42
CA ASP A 326 -12.30 -1.00 12.00
C ASP A 326 -11.72 -2.08 12.94
N ALA A 327 -12.50 -3.13 13.16
CA ALA A 327 -12.01 -4.33 13.82
C ALA A 327 -10.87 -4.97 13.01
N ASP A 328 -9.89 -5.56 13.69
CA ASP A 328 -8.80 -6.28 13.05
C ASP A 328 -9.38 -7.51 12.29
N ARG A 329 -9.04 -7.69 11.00
CA ARG A 329 -9.57 -8.75 10.10
C ARG A 329 -8.44 -9.57 9.51
N GLU A 330 -8.69 -10.85 9.21
CA GLU A 330 -7.72 -11.70 8.51
C GLU A 330 -7.08 -10.99 7.29
N GLY A 331 -5.75 -11.15 7.15
CA GLY A 331 -5.00 -10.62 6.01
C GLY A 331 -4.61 -9.14 6.10
N MET A 332 -5.07 -8.39 7.11
CA MET A 332 -4.56 -7.02 7.34
C MET A 332 -3.05 -7.04 7.62
N ILE A 333 -2.29 -6.11 7.03
CA ILE A 333 -0.84 -5.97 7.23
C ILE A 333 -0.55 -4.64 7.94
N ARG A 334 0.30 -4.65 8.96
CA ARG A 334 0.77 -3.44 9.66
C ARG A 334 2.27 -3.46 9.93
N TYR A 335 2.83 -2.28 10.16
CA TYR A 335 4.08 -2.15 10.91
C TYR A 335 3.75 -2.10 12.41
N GLY A 336 4.07 -3.18 13.13
CA GLY A 336 3.71 -3.35 14.53
C GLY A 336 4.54 -2.49 15.49
N PRO A 337 4.11 -2.32 16.75
CA PRO A 337 4.82 -1.52 17.75
C PRO A 337 6.25 -2.02 18.03
N ASN A 338 6.50 -3.31 17.81
CA ASN A 338 7.81 -3.94 17.93
C ASN A 338 8.70 -3.75 16.69
N LYS A 339 8.36 -2.82 15.79
CA LYS A 339 9.11 -2.49 14.55
C LYS A 339 9.22 -3.64 13.53
N THR A 340 8.29 -4.59 13.58
CA THR A 340 8.19 -5.73 12.64
C THR A 340 6.97 -5.59 11.75
N PHE A 341 7.02 -6.18 10.55
CA PHE A 341 5.80 -6.40 9.77
C PHE A 341 4.98 -7.51 10.40
N GLN A 342 3.66 -7.30 10.49
CA GLN A 342 2.73 -8.26 11.07
C GLN A 342 1.52 -8.41 10.16
N TYR A 343 0.99 -9.64 10.05
CA TYR A 343 -0.34 -9.89 9.48
C TYR A 343 -1.31 -10.30 10.57
N HIS A 344 -2.60 -9.99 10.40
CA HIS A 344 -3.64 -10.51 11.27
C HIS A 344 -4.13 -11.87 10.76
N ASN A 345 -4.20 -12.89 11.63
CA ASN A 345 -4.63 -14.25 11.28
C ASN A 345 -6.09 -14.54 11.70
N ASP A 346 -6.93 -13.52 11.61
CA ASP A 346 -8.31 -13.45 12.13
C ASP A 346 -8.43 -13.40 13.67
N THR A 347 -7.46 -13.94 14.41
CA THR A 347 -7.47 -13.94 15.89
C THR A 347 -6.44 -12.97 16.50
N ASP A 348 -5.23 -12.95 15.96
CA ASP A 348 -4.05 -12.28 16.51
C ASP A 348 -3.19 -11.64 15.41
N TRP A 349 -2.35 -10.68 15.82
CA TRP A 349 -1.33 -10.09 14.97
C TRP A 349 -0.02 -10.90 15.02
N VAL A 350 0.17 -11.74 14.00
CA VAL A 350 1.34 -12.60 13.83
C VAL A 350 2.46 -11.82 13.14
N THR A 351 3.67 -11.84 13.71
CA THR A 351 4.85 -11.27 13.04
C THR A 351 5.19 -12.08 11.78
N MET A 352 5.34 -11.38 10.65
CA MET A 352 5.94 -11.93 9.44
C MET A 352 7.42 -12.19 9.73
N ALA A 353 7.74 -13.39 10.21
CA ALA A 353 9.07 -13.69 10.73
C ALA A 353 10.14 -13.59 9.65
N SER A 354 11.29 -13.03 10.03
CA SER A 354 12.55 -13.21 9.31
C SER A 354 12.82 -14.70 9.15
N THR A 355 13.33 -15.12 7.99
CA THR A 355 13.60 -16.52 7.62
C THR A 355 14.84 -17.10 8.32
N THR A 356 15.08 -16.75 9.58
CA THR A 356 16.25 -17.13 10.37
C THR A 356 15.99 -18.29 11.34
N ASP A 357 14.72 -18.61 11.62
CA ASP A 357 14.33 -19.66 12.57
C ASP A 357 13.67 -20.88 11.88
N ALA A 358 13.92 -21.04 10.57
CA ALA A 358 13.38 -22.12 9.75
C ALA A 358 14.52 -22.95 9.15
N ASP A 359 15.09 -23.85 9.96
CA ASP A 359 15.85 -24.98 9.43
C ASP A 359 14.88 -25.90 8.67
N ILE A 360 14.95 -25.83 7.34
CA ILE A 360 14.10 -26.57 6.41
C ILE A 360 14.82 -27.76 5.77
N THR A 361 16.07 -28.01 6.14
CA THR A 361 16.83 -29.15 5.63
C THR A 361 16.57 -30.40 6.48
N LYS A 362 16.82 -31.59 5.90
CA LYS A 362 16.53 -32.88 6.55
C LYS A 362 17.69 -33.34 7.44
N ASP A 363 18.33 -32.41 8.14
CA ASP A 363 19.42 -32.64 9.08
C ASP A 363 18.82 -33.09 10.41
N ALA A 364 19.08 -34.34 10.80
CA ALA A 364 18.46 -34.89 12.01
C ALA A 364 19.02 -34.32 13.33
N TRP A 365 19.85 -33.27 13.30
CA TRP A 365 20.48 -32.65 14.47
C TRP A 365 19.50 -31.71 15.18
N VAL A 366 18.89 -32.24 16.23
CA VAL A 366 17.98 -31.51 17.12
C VAL A 366 18.78 -30.94 18.28
N ASP A 367 18.70 -29.63 18.49
CA ASP A 367 19.12 -28.98 19.73
C ASP A 367 18.17 -29.40 20.87
N ASP A 368 18.72 -29.88 21.99
CA ASP A 368 18.00 -30.36 23.15
C ASP A 368 18.46 -29.59 24.40
N PRO A 369 18.06 -28.30 24.54
CA PRO A 369 18.47 -27.44 25.65
C PRO A 369 17.87 -27.86 27.01
N ALA A 370 17.03 -28.90 27.05
CA ALA A 370 16.60 -29.51 28.30
C ALA A 370 17.61 -30.55 28.84
N ASN A 371 18.60 -30.94 28.01
CA ASN A 371 19.59 -31.97 28.31
C ASN A 371 21.05 -31.55 27.96
N ASP A 372 21.27 -30.26 27.64
CA ASP A 372 22.56 -29.64 27.29
C ASP A 372 23.32 -30.40 26.18
N MET A 373 22.63 -30.68 25.06
CA MET A 373 23.14 -31.53 23.98
C MET A 373 22.47 -31.35 22.62
N VAL A 374 23.21 -31.67 21.55
CA VAL A 374 22.69 -31.84 20.20
C VAL A 374 22.62 -33.34 19.86
N LYS A 375 21.49 -33.80 19.30
CA LYS A 375 21.21 -35.23 19.06
C LYS A 375 20.69 -35.53 17.66
N LEU A 376 20.95 -36.74 17.16
CA LEU A 376 20.23 -37.27 15.99
C LEU A 376 18.84 -37.76 16.42
N GLY A 377 17.79 -36.95 16.19
CA GLY A 377 16.43 -37.24 16.66
C GLY A 377 15.72 -38.41 15.95
N THR A 378 15.95 -38.56 14.64
CA THR A 378 15.25 -39.53 13.79
C THR A 378 16.19 -40.46 13.03
N LEU A 379 15.62 -41.48 12.39
CA LEU A 379 16.24 -42.21 11.27
C LEU A 379 16.45 -41.27 10.07
N SER A 380 17.13 -41.79 9.04
CA SER A 380 17.43 -41.07 7.79
C SER A 380 16.22 -40.73 6.91
N ASP A 381 15.00 -41.08 7.35
CA ASP A 381 13.74 -40.65 6.72
C ASP A 381 13.31 -39.24 7.17
N GLY A 382 13.86 -38.75 8.29
CA GLY A 382 13.51 -37.47 8.92
C GLY A 382 12.20 -37.52 9.73
N ILE A 383 11.65 -38.71 10.01
CA ILE A 383 10.31 -38.87 10.60
C ILE A 383 10.32 -39.92 11.73
N THR A 384 10.94 -41.08 11.51
CA THR A 384 10.88 -42.18 12.47
C THR A 384 11.85 -41.92 13.62
N ALA A 385 11.35 -41.83 14.85
CA ALA A 385 12.19 -41.70 16.03
C ALA A 385 13.17 -42.87 16.16
N ARG A 386 14.39 -42.61 16.65
CA ARG A 386 15.38 -43.67 16.90
C ARG A 386 14.97 -44.56 18.06
N THR A 387 15.19 -45.87 17.92
CA THR A 387 15.02 -46.82 19.01
C THR A 387 16.08 -46.60 20.09
N ALA A 388 15.72 -46.74 21.36
CA ALA A 388 16.67 -46.65 22.47
C ALA A 388 17.88 -47.60 22.27
N GLY A 389 19.09 -47.09 22.51
CA GLY A 389 20.35 -47.80 22.22
C GLY A 389 20.85 -47.67 20.78
N THR A 390 20.31 -46.73 19.98
CA THR A 390 20.77 -46.42 18.60
C THR A 390 21.04 -44.92 18.37
N GLU A 391 21.16 -44.17 19.46
CA GLU A 391 21.37 -42.72 19.49
C GLU A 391 22.76 -42.33 18.98
N PHE A 392 22.88 -41.11 18.46
CA PHE A 392 24.15 -40.38 18.41
C PHE A 392 23.91 -39.03 19.08
N VAL A 393 24.75 -38.68 20.04
CA VAL A 393 24.60 -37.47 20.87
C VAL A 393 25.95 -36.79 21.08
N ALA A 394 25.96 -35.46 21.08
CA ALA A 394 27.08 -34.64 21.47
C ALA A 394 26.61 -33.65 22.54
N LYS A 395 27.19 -33.71 23.75
CA LYS A 395 26.92 -32.77 24.84
C LYS A 395 27.76 -31.51 24.68
N ASP A 396 27.27 -30.41 25.24
CA ASP A 396 27.97 -29.11 25.20
C ASP A 396 29.31 -29.13 25.97
N ASP A 397 29.49 -30.10 26.88
CA ASP A 397 30.76 -30.36 27.56
C ASP A 397 31.75 -31.25 26.77
N GLY A 398 31.45 -31.52 25.49
CA GLY A 398 32.31 -32.25 24.57
C GLY A 398 32.18 -33.78 24.61
N ARG A 399 31.33 -34.35 25.48
CA ARG A 399 31.10 -35.80 25.54
C ARG A 399 30.24 -36.30 24.38
N VAL A 400 30.69 -37.36 23.72
CA VAL A 400 30.00 -38.00 22.58
C VAL A 400 29.50 -39.39 22.97
N GLY A 401 28.22 -39.66 22.70
CA GLY A 401 27.59 -40.96 22.93
C GLY A 401 27.12 -41.62 21.63
N ILE A 402 27.38 -42.92 21.49
CA ILE A 402 26.88 -43.78 20.40
C ILE A 402 26.18 -44.97 21.04
N GLY A 403 24.88 -45.12 20.78
CA GLY A 403 24.03 -46.12 21.43
C GLY A 403 23.76 -45.84 22.92
N THR A 404 23.92 -44.58 23.34
CA THR A 404 23.55 -44.09 24.66
C THR A 404 23.20 -42.60 24.57
N SER A 405 22.12 -42.18 25.22
CA SER A 405 21.76 -40.76 25.38
C SER A 405 22.50 -40.08 26.52
N ASN A 406 23.11 -40.85 27.43
CA ASN A 406 23.86 -40.32 28.58
C ASN A 406 25.30 -40.83 28.58
N PRO A 407 26.19 -40.28 27.71
CA PRO A 407 27.61 -40.59 27.76
C PRO A 407 28.21 -40.15 29.10
N VAL A 408 28.88 -41.08 29.79
CA VAL A 408 29.63 -40.81 31.03
C VAL A 408 31.13 -40.66 30.81
N TRP A 409 31.61 -40.95 29.61
CA TRP A 409 32.98 -40.76 29.14
C TRP A 409 33.01 -39.75 27.97
N GLU A 410 34.19 -39.24 27.60
CA GLU A 410 34.37 -38.38 26.43
C GLU A 410 33.88 -39.06 25.13
N LEU A 411 34.08 -40.37 25.02
CA LEU A 411 33.47 -41.22 24.00
C LEU A 411 32.89 -42.48 24.66
N ASP A 412 31.56 -42.60 24.68
CA ASP A 412 30.82 -43.73 25.23
C ASP A 412 30.09 -44.48 24.11
N VAL A 413 30.60 -45.66 23.73
CA VAL A 413 30.07 -46.47 22.62
C VAL A 413 29.48 -47.76 23.16
N ARG A 414 28.18 -47.97 22.91
CA ARG A 414 27.43 -49.14 23.36
C ARG A 414 26.70 -49.78 22.18
N GLY A 415 26.69 -51.12 22.10
CA GLY A 415 26.02 -51.85 21.04
C GLY A 415 26.49 -53.29 20.89
N SER A 416 25.90 -54.00 19.92
CA SER A 416 26.17 -55.42 19.61
C SER A 416 27.17 -55.65 18.47
N ARG A 417 27.80 -54.58 17.96
CA ARG A 417 28.77 -54.60 16.85
C ARG A 417 30.18 -54.26 17.34
N ALA A 418 31.18 -54.61 16.54
CA ALA A 418 32.54 -54.17 16.79
C ALA A 418 32.64 -52.64 16.77
N ILE A 419 33.36 -52.06 17.73
CA ILE A 419 33.54 -50.61 17.90
C ILE A 419 34.27 -49.99 16.69
N GLY A 420 35.17 -50.74 16.04
CA GLY A 420 35.85 -50.31 14.81
C GLY A 420 36.72 -51.40 14.19
N GLN A 421 37.29 -51.11 13.01
CA GLN A 421 38.26 -51.96 12.32
C GLN A 421 39.52 -51.15 11.99
N PHE A 422 40.68 -51.62 12.45
CA PHE A 422 41.98 -50.99 12.19
C PHE A 422 42.74 -51.77 11.11
N LYS A 423 42.51 -51.44 9.83
CA LYS A 423 43.19 -52.07 8.69
C LYS A 423 44.13 -51.08 8.00
N ARG A 424 45.44 -51.37 8.03
CA ARG A 424 46.44 -50.64 7.23
C ARG A 424 46.73 -51.40 5.93
N ILE A 425 46.84 -50.67 4.82
CA ILE A 425 47.26 -51.18 3.51
C ILE A 425 48.40 -50.28 3.04
N THR A 426 49.53 -50.86 2.62
CA THR A 426 50.73 -50.11 2.19
C THR A 426 51.46 -50.86 1.10
N SER A 427 52.20 -50.13 0.27
CA SER A 427 53.15 -50.66 -0.72
C SER A 427 54.62 -50.54 -0.30
N GLY A 428 54.93 -50.10 0.93
CA GLY A 428 56.32 -49.95 1.38
C GLY A 428 56.51 -49.38 2.80
N ALA A 429 57.71 -49.63 3.35
CA ALA A 429 58.19 -49.32 4.71
C ALA A 429 57.57 -50.13 5.87
N THR A 430 58.42 -50.75 6.69
CA THR A 430 58.08 -51.68 7.78
C THR A 430 57.86 -51.02 9.14
N ASN A 431 58.07 -49.71 9.26
CA ASN A 431 58.22 -48.98 10.53
C ASN A 431 56.92 -48.36 11.09
N THR A 432 55.76 -48.77 10.58
CA THR A 432 54.46 -48.14 10.87
C THR A 432 53.35 -49.19 10.89
N SER A 433 52.34 -49.04 11.77
CA SER A 433 51.32 -50.07 12.02
C SER A 433 49.93 -49.47 12.22
N ALA A 434 48.88 -50.29 12.02
CA ALA A 434 47.55 -49.97 12.53
C ALA A 434 47.55 -50.18 14.05
N GLY A 435 46.98 -49.26 14.82
CA GLY A 435 46.91 -49.38 16.28
C GLY A 435 46.30 -48.15 16.95
N PHE A 436 46.17 -48.23 18.27
CA PHE A 436 45.79 -47.11 19.12
C PHE A 436 47.03 -46.30 19.49
N LEU A 437 47.00 -44.99 19.23
CA LEU A 437 47.99 -44.06 19.77
C LEU A 437 47.48 -43.54 21.11
N PHE A 438 48.22 -43.81 22.18
CA PHE A 438 47.99 -43.21 23.49
C PHE A 438 49.08 -42.17 23.75
N THR A 439 48.66 -40.93 23.98
CA THR A 439 49.55 -39.82 24.35
C THR A 439 49.06 -39.24 25.66
N ARG A 440 49.98 -39.02 26.60
CA ARG A 440 49.70 -38.43 27.91
C ARG A 440 50.69 -37.32 28.21
N ALA A 441 50.16 -36.21 28.70
CA ALA A 441 50.90 -35.18 29.41
C ALA A 441 50.23 -34.94 30.78
N ARG A 442 50.87 -34.13 31.62
CA ARG A 442 50.27 -33.50 32.81
C ARG A 442 49.85 -32.07 32.47
N GLY A 443 49.36 -31.32 33.45
CA GLY A 443 48.97 -29.91 33.26
C GLY A 443 47.52 -29.74 32.81
N MET A 444 47.26 -28.64 32.09
CA MET A 444 45.95 -28.30 31.52
C MET A 444 46.06 -28.25 29.99
N ILE A 445 44.92 -28.31 29.29
CA ILE A 445 44.87 -28.13 27.83
C ILE A 445 45.48 -26.75 27.47
N GLY A 446 46.47 -26.73 26.58
CA GLY A 446 47.21 -25.52 26.19
C GLY A 446 48.30 -25.08 27.18
N SER A 447 48.54 -25.86 28.24
CA SER A 447 49.65 -25.68 29.20
C SER A 447 50.08 -27.06 29.72
N GLU A 448 50.45 -27.92 28.79
CA GLU A 448 50.89 -29.28 29.04
C GLU A 448 52.24 -29.32 29.78
N ALA A 449 52.40 -30.31 30.66
CA ALA A 449 53.60 -30.54 31.46
C ALA A 449 54.10 -31.98 31.32
N ASP A 450 55.38 -32.21 31.61
CA ASP A 450 56.02 -33.52 31.47
C ASP A 450 55.36 -34.61 32.31
N ILE A 451 55.40 -35.83 31.79
CA ILE A 451 55.07 -37.06 32.51
C ILE A 451 56.04 -37.32 33.67
N GLN A 452 55.59 -38.03 34.70
CA GLN A 452 56.39 -38.37 35.87
C GLN A 452 56.53 -39.90 36.03
N ALA A 453 57.52 -40.32 36.81
CA ALA A 453 57.68 -41.72 37.19
C ALA A 453 56.38 -42.26 37.83
N GLY A 454 55.88 -43.38 37.32
CA GLY A 454 54.60 -43.98 37.73
C GLY A 454 53.39 -43.60 36.86
N ASP A 455 53.51 -42.67 35.91
CA ASP A 455 52.38 -42.34 35.02
C ASP A 455 52.03 -43.49 34.06
N PHE A 456 50.76 -43.88 34.04
CA PHE A 456 50.19 -44.76 33.03
C PHE A 456 49.97 -43.97 31.73
N LEU A 457 50.78 -44.25 30.70
CA LEU A 457 50.72 -43.51 29.42
C LEU A 457 49.56 -43.95 28.52
N GLY A 458 49.11 -45.20 28.69
CA GLY A 458 47.96 -45.79 28.02
C GLY A 458 47.61 -47.13 28.65
N LYS A 459 46.33 -47.50 28.63
CA LYS A 459 45.84 -48.77 29.20
C LYS A 459 44.76 -49.42 28.34
N LEU A 460 44.78 -50.76 28.32
CA LEU A 460 43.67 -51.61 27.90
C LEU A 460 43.15 -52.30 29.17
N LEU A 461 41.94 -51.90 29.59
CA LEU A 461 41.26 -52.42 30.79
C LEU A 461 40.16 -53.39 30.37
N PHE A 462 40.16 -54.58 30.96
CA PHE A 462 39.14 -55.59 30.78
C PHE A 462 38.21 -55.57 31.99
N ARG A 463 36.94 -55.21 31.77
CA ARG A 463 35.88 -55.22 32.78
C ARG A 463 34.85 -56.29 32.45
N GLY A 464 34.26 -56.90 33.47
CA GLY A 464 33.19 -57.89 33.36
C GLY A 464 32.02 -57.54 34.27
N ARG A 465 30.80 -57.68 33.77
CA ARG A 465 29.59 -57.38 34.55
C ARG A 465 29.20 -58.58 35.41
N THR A 466 29.37 -58.48 36.73
CA THR A 466 28.99 -59.50 37.70
C THR A 466 28.32 -58.86 38.92
N GLY A 467 27.36 -59.56 39.55
CA GLY A 467 26.64 -59.04 40.72
C GLY A 467 25.85 -57.73 40.51
N GLY A 468 25.64 -57.30 39.26
CA GLY A 468 24.98 -56.03 38.92
C GLY A 468 25.91 -54.83 38.77
N ALA A 469 27.24 -55.00 38.91
CA ALA A 469 28.25 -53.98 38.70
C ALA A 469 29.26 -54.41 37.63
N ASP A 470 29.94 -53.43 37.02
CA ASP A 470 31.04 -53.70 36.08
C ASP A 470 32.36 -53.67 36.87
N VAL A 471 33.02 -54.82 36.96
CA VAL A 471 34.19 -55.05 37.83
C VAL A 471 35.45 -55.18 36.96
N ASP A 472 36.58 -54.68 37.46
CA ASP A 472 37.87 -54.74 36.78
C ASP A 472 38.51 -56.13 36.94
N TYR A 473 38.79 -56.82 35.83
CA TYR A 473 39.36 -58.17 35.82
C TYR A 473 40.87 -58.18 35.52
N ALA A 474 41.30 -57.40 34.52
CA ALA A 474 42.70 -57.32 34.13
C ALA A 474 43.03 -55.98 33.47
N THR A 475 44.27 -55.53 33.58
CA THR A 475 44.79 -54.35 32.85
C THR A 475 46.11 -54.68 32.17
N MET A 476 46.27 -54.23 30.92
CA MET A 476 47.55 -54.09 30.24
C MET A 476 47.86 -52.60 30.11
N ALA A 477 49.04 -52.15 30.52
CA ALA A 477 49.40 -50.73 30.42
C ALA A 477 50.90 -50.53 30.18
N PHE A 478 51.27 -49.34 29.71
CA PHE A 478 52.64 -48.86 29.75
C PHE A 478 52.78 -47.81 30.86
N VAL A 479 53.77 -47.99 31.74
CA VAL A 479 54.02 -47.12 32.89
C VAL A 479 55.39 -46.46 32.75
N ALA A 480 55.42 -45.14 32.76
CA ALA A 480 56.65 -44.35 32.72
C ALA A 480 57.51 -44.62 33.96
N LYS A 481 58.83 -44.71 33.78
CA LYS A 481 59.78 -44.91 34.89
C LYS A 481 60.54 -43.63 35.25
N SER A 482 60.69 -42.72 34.29
CA SER A 482 61.24 -41.37 34.50
C SER A 482 60.64 -40.40 33.47
N THR A 483 61.18 -39.19 33.40
CA THR A 483 60.84 -38.18 32.38
C THR A 483 61.60 -38.39 31.06
N THR A 484 62.52 -39.37 30.96
CA THR A 484 63.29 -39.60 29.73
C THR A 484 62.51 -40.43 28.73
N ALA A 485 62.71 -40.17 27.43
CA ALA A 485 62.05 -40.90 26.36
C ALA A 485 62.35 -42.42 26.45
N GLU A 486 61.31 -43.22 26.17
CA GLU A 486 61.37 -44.70 26.09
C GLU A 486 61.70 -45.46 27.41
N ASP A 487 61.96 -44.76 28.52
CA ASP A 487 62.23 -45.36 29.85
C ASP A 487 60.93 -45.64 30.63
N GLY A 488 60.59 -46.91 30.77
CA GLY A 488 59.31 -47.35 31.33
C GLY A 488 59.19 -48.85 31.45
N ARG A 489 57.96 -49.36 31.59
CA ARG A 489 57.68 -50.80 31.55
C ARG A 489 56.29 -51.09 31.00
N TYR A 490 56.16 -52.19 30.25
CA TYR A 490 54.86 -52.80 29.99
C TYR A 490 54.47 -53.63 31.21
N ALA A 491 53.32 -53.33 31.81
CA ALA A 491 52.84 -53.92 33.04
C ALA A 491 51.47 -54.59 32.83
N PHE A 492 51.30 -55.75 33.46
CA PHE A 492 50.11 -56.59 33.38
C PHE A 492 49.59 -56.82 34.80
N PHE A 493 48.30 -56.57 35.01
CA PHE A 493 47.65 -56.57 36.32
C PHE A 493 46.42 -57.46 36.33
N THR A 494 46.12 -58.09 37.48
CA THR A 494 44.87 -58.83 37.74
C THR A 494 44.03 -58.16 38.83
N GLY A 495 42.72 -58.31 38.76
CA GLY A 495 41.74 -57.46 39.45
C GLY A 495 41.87 -57.32 40.97
N GLY A 496 41.60 -56.08 41.43
CA GLY A 496 41.51 -55.64 42.82
C GLY A 496 41.30 -54.13 42.86
N ALA A 497 40.55 -53.60 43.83
CA ALA A 497 40.15 -52.17 43.85
C ALA A 497 41.30 -51.18 44.18
N ALA A 498 42.51 -51.68 44.45
CA ALA A 498 43.73 -50.91 44.61
C ALA A 498 44.76 -51.40 43.59
N PHE A 499 45.26 -50.51 42.74
CA PHE A 499 46.19 -50.83 41.65
C PHE A 499 47.61 -51.23 42.11
N GLU A 500 47.88 -51.19 43.41
CA GLU A 500 49.23 -51.32 43.98
C GLU A 500 49.63 -52.78 44.31
N ASP A 501 48.67 -53.69 44.48
CA ASP A 501 48.92 -55.05 45.01
C ASP A 501 48.96 -56.17 43.96
N SER A 502 48.92 -55.89 42.65
CA SER A 502 48.73 -56.94 41.63
C SER A 502 49.43 -56.78 40.27
N GLU A 503 50.59 -56.12 40.19
CA GLU A 503 51.46 -56.19 38.98
C GLU A 503 52.10 -57.58 38.83
N LEU A 504 51.37 -58.50 38.17
CA LEU A 504 51.78 -59.89 38.00
C LEU A 504 52.89 -60.08 36.97
N MET A 505 52.97 -59.25 35.94
CA MET A 505 54.05 -59.32 34.95
C MET A 505 54.51 -57.92 34.54
N THR A 506 55.81 -57.75 34.38
CA THR A 506 56.45 -56.53 33.92
C THR A 506 57.47 -56.83 32.84
N ILE A 507 57.66 -55.91 31.89
CA ILE A 507 58.71 -55.93 30.88
C ILE A 507 59.35 -54.54 30.84
N LEU A 508 60.59 -54.43 31.32
CA LEU A 508 61.30 -53.15 31.37
C LEU A 508 61.69 -52.67 29.96
N SER A 509 61.34 -51.43 29.62
CA SER A 509 61.84 -50.73 28.44
C SER A 509 63.06 -49.87 28.80
N PRO A 510 64.12 -49.81 27.99
CA PRO A 510 64.35 -50.58 26.76
C PRO A 510 65.04 -51.95 27.00
N SER A 511 65.35 -52.32 28.25
CA SER A 511 66.24 -53.47 28.55
C SER A 511 65.66 -54.85 28.22
N GLY A 512 64.33 -54.96 28.07
CA GLY A 512 63.62 -56.20 27.80
C GLY A 512 63.63 -57.21 28.95
N ASN A 513 64.03 -56.80 30.16
CA ASN A 513 64.02 -57.70 31.32
C ASN A 513 62.57 -57.95 31.77
N VAL A 514 62.20 -59.23 31.88
CA VAL A 514 60.87 -59.68 32.28
C VAL A 514 60.85 -60.03 33.77
N GLY A 515 59.82 -59.57 34.48
CA GLY A 515 59.59 -59.93 35.88
C GLY A 515 58.17 -60.45 36.05
N ILE A 516 58.00 -61.63 36.65
CA ILE A 516 56.70 -62.15 37.09
C ILE A 516 56.63 -61.98 38.60
N ASN A 517 55.63 -61.25 39.09
CA ASN A 517 55.49 -60.81 40.48
C ASN A 517 56.75 -60.04 40.99
N LYS A 518 57.41 -59.32 40.08
CA LYS A 518 58.65 -58.58 40.34
C LYS A 518 58.76 -57.36 39.41
N VAL A 519 58.43 -56.18 39.92
CA VAL A 519 58.35 -54.92 39.16
C VAL A 519 59.70 -54.33 38.71
N ASN A 520 60.82 -54.83 39.24
CA ASN A 520 62.19 -54.40 38.87
C ASN A 520 63.13 -55.62 38.77
N PRO A 521 63.08 -56.38 37.67
CA PRO A 521 63.97 -57.52 37.42
C PRO A 521 65.37 -57.06 36.99
N LEU A 522 66.40 -57.38 37.78
CA LEU A 522 67.81 -57.14 37.42
C LEU A 522 68.32 -58.13 36.34
N ASN A 523 67.77 -59.35 36.34
CA ASN A 523 68.06 -60.39 35.36
C ASN A 523 67.01 -60.44 34.24
N LYS A 524 67.31 -61.12 33.13
CA LYS A 524 66.45 -61.18 31.94
C LYS A 524 65.06 -61.77 32.17
N LEU A 525 64.95 -62.75 33.08
CA LEU A 525 63.69 -63.25 33.61
C LEU A 525 63.84 -63.41 35.12
N VAL A 526 62.90 -62.88 35.90
CA VAL A 526 62.80 -63.11 37.34
C VAL A 526 61.36 -63.49 37.68
N VAL A 527 61.15 -64.64 38.29
CA VAL A 527 59.84 -65.09 38.79
C VAL A 527 59.90 -65.08 40.32
N LYS A 528 58.88 -64.53 40.97
CA LYS A 528 58.71 -64.56 42.43
C LYS A 528 57.35 -65.16 42.76
N GLY A 529 57.27 -66.02 43.78
CA GLY A 529 56.02 -66.59 44.25
C GLY A 529 56.07 -66.89 45.74
N GLU A 530 54.90 -67.19 46.31
CA GLU A 530 54.80 -67.88 47.59
C GLU A 530 54.63 -69.38 47.34
N ASP A 531 55.19 -70.21 48.21
CA ASP A 531 55.08 -71.66 48.11
C ASP A 531 53.66 -72.12 48.47
N ASN A 532 52.95 -72.67 47.48
CA ASN A 532 51.76 -73.49 47.72
C ASN A 532 52.09 -74.96 47.37
N PRO A 533 52.71 -75.73 48.28
CA PRO A 533 52.93 -77.16 48.06
C PRO A 533 51.57 -77.88 47.97
N PRO A 534 51.45 -78.96 47.18
CA PRO A 534 50.20 -79.72 47.11
C PRO A 534 49.83 -80.24 48.51
N THR A 535 48.73 -79.71 49.06
CA THR A 535 48.20 -80.14 50.35
C THR A 535 47.81 -81.62 50.27
N SER A 536 48.26 -82.40 51.25
CA SER A 536 48.16 -83.86 51.19
C SER A 536 46.70 -84.32 51.11
N GLY A 537 46.30 -84.91 49.97
CA GLY A 537 45.05 -85.67 49.86
C GLY A 537 44.23 -85.47 48.59
N VAL A 538 44.50 -84.45 47.76
CA VAL A 538 43.73 -84.21 46.52
C VAL A 538 44.64 -84.34 45.29
N VAL A 539 44.54 -85.49 44.61
CA VAL A 539 45.40 -85.88 43.47
C VAL A 539 44.79 -85.50 42.12
N SER A 540 43.99 -84.42 42.05
CA SER A 540 43.12 -84.13 40.90
C SER A 540 43.30 -82.77 40.22
N GLU A 541 44.18 -81.90 40.71
CA GLU A 541 44.65 -80.76 39.90
C GLU A 541 45.98 -81.11 39.25
N GLY A 542 45.96 -81.34 37.93
CA GLY A 542 47.14 -81.59 37.13
C GLY A 542 47.96 -80.31 36.94
N THR A 543 48.76 -79.95 37.95
CA THR A 543 49.64 -78.78 37.92
C THR A 543 50.83 -79.01 36.98
N ASN A 544 50.63 -78.75 35.68
CA ASN A 544 51.67 -78.81 34.64
C ASN A 544 52.69 -77.66 34.76
N ALA A 545 53.40 -77.56 35.88
CA ALA A 545 54.43 -76.55 36.11
C ALA A 545 55.77 -76.96 35.47
N THR A 546 56.05 -76.46 34.26
CA THR A 546 57.32 -76.71 33.54
C THR A 546 58.51 -75.87 34.06
N LEU A 547 58.26 -74.91 34.96
CA LEU A 547 59.28 -74.07 35.59
C LEU A 547 58.84 -73.68 37.01
N ARG A 548 59.60 -74.10 38.02
CA ARG A 548 59.39 -73.75 39.43
C ARG A 548 60.67 -73.12 40.02
N VAL A 549 60.50 -72.03 40.77
CA VAL A 549 61.61 -71.27 41.40
C VAL A 549 61.25 -71.03 42.86
N ASP A 550 61.87 -71.81 43.76
CA ASP A 550 61.46 -71.89 45.17
C ASP A 550 62.06 -70.79 46.06
N GLY A 551 61.41 -70.53 47.19
CA GLY A 551 61.76 -69.46 48.12
C GLY A 551 62.93 -69.79 49.07
N SER A 552 63.77 -68.80 49.37
CA SER A 552 64.82 -68.81 50.42
C SER A 552 65.91 -69.90 50.36
N GLY A 553 65.89 -70.78 49.35
CA GLY A 553 66.99 -71.67 48.99
C GLY A 553 66.94 -71.97 47.49
N HIS A 554 67.99 -71.61 46.75
CA HIS A 554 67.99 -71.64 45.28
C HIS A 554 67.95 -73.07 44.69
N ASN A 555 66.75 -73.65 44.59
CA ASN A 555 66.48 -74.81 43.75
C ASN A 555 65.66 -74.38 42.52
N LEU A 556 66.14 -74.77 41.35
CA LEU A 556 65.48 -74.63 40.06
C LEU A 556 65.00 -76.04 39.68
N ASP A 557 63.71 -76.30 39.80
CA ASP A 557 63.15 -77.62 39.51
C ASP A 557 62.67 -77.71 38.05
N PHE A 558 63.18 -78.73 37.35
CA PHE A 558 62.82 -79.10 35.99
C PHE A 558 62.14 -80.47 35.99
N GLY A 559 60.96 -80.56 36.60
CA GLY A 559 60.16 -81.78 36.64
C GLY A 559 59.57 -82.13 35.28
N THR A 560 59.97 -83.27 34.72
CA THR A 560 59.13 -84.01 33.76
C THR A 560 58.72 -85.33 34.42
N TYR A 561 57.43 -85.55 34.62
CA TYR A 561 56.93 -86.79 35.24
C TYR A 561 57.17 -87.97 34.28
N SER A 562 57.73 -89.08 34.76
CA SER A 562 56.87 -90.12 35.33
C SER A 562 57.42 -90.88 36.54
N ILE A 563 58.67 -90.66 36.99
CA ILE A 563 59.32 -91.54 38.01
C ILE A 563 60.03 -90.86 39.19
N SER A 564 59.94 -89.54 39.38
CA SER A 564 60.45 -88.90 40.62
C SER A 564 59.46 -87.90 41.20
N PRO A 565 58.82 -88.19 42.35
CA PRO A 565 57.97 -87.24 43.09
C PRO A 565 58.76 -86.12 43.79
N TRP A 566 60.09 -86.23 43.82
CA TRP A 566 60.99 -85.24 44.43
C TRP A 566 62.08 -84.91 43.41
N GLY A 567 62.13 -83.66 42.93
CA GLY A 567 63.19 -83.19 42.04
C GLY A 567 64.55 -83.33 42.71
N GLY A 568 65.55 -83.84 41.97
CA GLY A 568 66.91 -84.00 42.50
C GLY A 568 67.59 -82.64 42.68
N GLY A 569 67.53 -82.09 43.89
CA GLY A 569 68.12 -80.78 44.20
C GLY A 569 69.64 -80.74 43.97
N ILE A 570 70.10 -79.73 43.22
CA ILE A 570 71.52 -79.51 42.92
C ILE A 570 72.17 -78.79 44.11
N PHE A 571 72.64 -79.56 45.11
CA PHE A 571 73.38 -79.00 46.25
C PHE A 571 74.85 -78.74 45.90
N ASN A 572 75.29 -77.49 46.06
CA ASN A 572 76.67 -77.07 45.82
C ASN A 572 77.54 -77.21 47.09
N ARG A 573 78.47 -78.17 47.11
CA ARG A 573 79.61 -78.22 48.05
C ARG A 573 80.87 -78.77 47.38
N MET A 574 81.78 -77.87 46.99
CA MET A 574 83.20 -78.18 46.84
C MET A 574 83.94 -77.89 48.15
N VAL A 575 84.44 -78.91 48.85
CA VAL A 575 85.74 -78.85 49.54
C VAL A 575 86.42 -80.22 49.43
N MET A 576 87.42 -80.24 48.55
CA MET A 576 88.69 -80.95 48.63
C MET A 576 88.97 -81.80 49.91
N GLU A 577 89.20 -83.10 49.74
CA GLU A 577 90.29 -83.78 50.44
C GLU A 577 90.82 -84.98 49.64
N VAL A 578 92.13 -85.09 49.55
CA VAL A 578 92.86 -86.19 48.91
C VAL A 578 93.67 -86.84 50.01
N LEU A 579 93.48 -88.14 50.28
CA LEU A 579 94.58 -89.10 50.51
C LEU A 579 94.09 -90.54 50.79
N LEU A 580 94.89 -91.50 50.31
CA LEU A 580 95.15 -92.84 50.86
C LEU A 580 93.98 -93.79 51.23
N ALA A 581 93.79 -94.77 50.34
CA ALA A 581 94.25 -96.16 50.55
C ALA A 581 93.34 -97.24 51.19
N CYS A 582 93.56 -98.44 50.63
CA CYS A 582 93.49 -99.78 51.21
C CYS A 582 92.17 -100.57 51.23
N LEU A 583 92.24 -101.66 50.44
CA LEU A 583 91.77 -103.03 50.72
C LEU A 583 90.26 -103.32 50.81
N TRP A 584 89.78 -103.96 49.73
CA TRP A 584 89.24 -105.32 49.73
C TRP A 584 88.45 -105.79 50.97
N CYS A 585 87.15 -106.00 50.78
CA CYS A 585 86.57 -107.35 50.79
C CYS A 585 85.33 -107.39 49.88
#